data_AF-A0AAX3T6L4-F1
#
_entry.id   AF-A0AAX3T6L4-F1
#
_cell.length_a   1.000
_cell.length_b   1.000
_cell.length_c   1.000
_cell.angle_alpha   90.00
_cell.angle_beta   90.00
_cell.angle_gamma   90.00
#
_symmetry.space_group_name_H-M   'P 1'
#
loop_
_entity.id
_entity.type
_entity.pdbx_description
1 polymer ?
#
loop_
_entity_poly.entity_id
_entity_poly.type
_entity_poly.pdbx_seq_one_letter_code
_entity_poly.pdbx_strand_id
1 'polypeptide(L)'
;MDPMFPDDLPDPARPEEASPFGAAEGADPHSVDSVAALHETPASDDLDDHLWMHDDGRIWDLGPAEVDTDNDGINDSLTRNGPDGFTVYTDSDRDGQVDKITEIGADGEFRSAVLDPDTGQWISGGSGRIG
;
A
#
# COMPACT_ATOMS: atom_id res chain seq x y z
N MET A 1 -22.43 30.11 -16.00
CA MET A 1 -22.57 31.48 -15.48
C MET A 1 -23.73 31.45 -14.51
N ASP A 2 -23.59 31.60 -13.19
CA ASP A 2 -22.63 32.33 -12.34
C ASP A 2 -22.21 31.46 -11.10
N PRO A 3 -21.11 31.75 -10.38
CA PRO A 3 -20.39 30.85 -9.47
C PRO A 3 -20.78 31.02 -7.98
N MET A 4 -20.49 30.02 -7.15
CA MET A 4 -20.66 30.09 -5.68
C MET A 4 -19.45 29.49 -4.96
N PHE A 5 -18.45 30.33 -4.70
CA PHE A 5 -17.55 30.23 -3.55
C PHE A 5 -17.30 31.66 -3.05
N PRO A 6 -17.41 31.88 -1.74
CA PRO A 6 -16.36 32.62 -1.08
C PRO A 6 -15.74 31.87 0.10
N ASP A 7 -14.41 31.90 0.13
CA ASP A 7 -13.49 31.79 1.26
C ASP A 7 -14.06 32.35 2.58
N ASP A 8 -14.00 31.55 3.66
CA ASP A 8 -14.01 32.06 5.04
C ASP A 8 -12.90 31.32 5.82
N LEU A 9 -11.71 31.92 5.81
CA LEU A 9 -10.52 31.51 6.56
C LEU A 9 -10.64 31.98 8.02
N PRO A 10 -10.37 31.14 9.04
CA PRO A 10 -10.30 31.59 10.42
C PRO A 10 -8.99 32.36 10.71
N ASP A 11 -9.12 33.53 11.34
CA ASP A 11 -8.04 34.45 11.75
C ASP A 11 -7.27 33.97 13.00
N PRO A 12 -5.91 34.03 13.02
CA PRO A 12 -5.09 33.60 14.15
C PRO A 12 -4.60 34.77 15.03
N ALA A 13 -5.30 35.10 16.13
CA ALA A 13 -4.72 35.67 17.36
C ALA A 13 -5.76 36.04 18.44
N ARG A 14 -5.70 35.39 19.62
CA ARG A 14 -5.67 36.10 20.93
C ARG A 14 -5.43 35.14 22.12
N PRO A 15 -4.52 35.48 23.05
CA PRO A 15 -4.27 34.74 24.30
C PRO A 15 -4.95 35.39 25.52
N GLU A 16 -5.52 34.60 26.44
CA GLU A 16 -5.77 34.91 27.86
C GLU A 16 -5.68 33.56 28.63
N GLU A 17 -4.63 33.23 29.40
CA GLU A 17 -4.27 33.70 30.75
C GLU A 17 -5.49 33.63 31.71
N ALA A 18 -5.53 33.01 32.88
CA ALA A 18 -4.59 32.29 33.73
C ALA A 18 -5.39 31.53 34.82
N SER A 19 -4.88 30.38 35.28
CA SER A 19 -5.37 29.64 36.47
C SER A 19 -5.20 30.43 37.78
N PRO A 20 -5.95 30.10 38.86
CA PRO A 20 -5.25 29.58 40.04
C PRO A 20 -6.01 28.60 40.96
N PHE A 21 -5.34 27.48 41.27
CA PHE A 21 -5.23 26.76 42.56
C PHE A 21 -6.44 26.14 43.31
N GLY A 22 -6.26 24.85 43.66
CA GLY A 22 -6.88 24.12 44.79
C GLY A 22 -7.17 22.65 44.45
N ALA A 23 -6.19 21.74 44.51
CA ALA A 23 -5.95 20.79 45.62
C ALA A 23 -7.22 19.99 46.03
N ALA A 24 -7.28 18.65 46.07
CA ALA A 24 -6.25 17.65 46.25
C ALA A 24 -6.74 16.24 45.84
N GLU A 25 -5.77 15.42 45.45
CA GLU A 25 -5.56 14.00 45.78
C GLU A 25 -6.68 12.94 45.59
N GLY A 26 -6.38 11.98 44.72
CA GLY A 26 -7.03 10.68 44.59
C GLY A 26 -6.42 9.91 43.41
N ALA A 27 -5.39 9.12 43.70
CA ALA A 27 -4.49 8.42 42.79
C ALA A 27 -5.16 7.53 41.72
N ASP A 28 -4.52 7.41 40.55
CA ASP A 28 -4.02 6.13 40.02
C ASP A 28 -2.97 6.36 38.90
N PRO A 29 -2.03 5.41 38.69
CA PRO A 29 -0.64 5.74 38.36
C PRO A 29 -0.21 5.22 36.99
N HIS A 30 0.19 6.10 36.07
CA HIS A 30 1.16 5.69 35.04
C HIS A 30 2.17 6.83 34.83
N SER A 31 3.33 6.61 35.47
CA SER A 31 4.59 7.33 35.28
C SER A 31 4.90 7.57 33.80
N VAL A 32 5.29 8.81 33.54
CA VAL A 32 6.52 9.25 32.85
C VAL A 32 7.42 8.10 32.33
N ASP A 33 7.98 8.14 31.13
CA ASP A 33 8.94 9.15 30.68
C ASP A 33 9.35 8.82 29.23
N SER A 34 9.46 9.84 28.37
CA SER A 34 10.45 10.09 27.31
C SER A 34 10.89 8.95 26.35
N VAL A 35 11.00 9.10 25.03
CA VAL A 35 11.78 10.10 24.25
C VAL A 35 11.44 9.95 22.74
N ALA A 36 11.39 11.07 22.03
CA ALA A 36 11.71 11.28 20.60
C ALA A 36 11.64 10.12 19.57
N ALA A 37 10.66 10.23 18.65
CA ALA A 37 10.82 10.12 17.19
C ALA A 37 9.53 10.72 16.57
N LEU A 38 9.52 11.95 16.05
CA LEU A 38 9.85 12.32 14.67
C LEU A 38 9.38 11.31 13.61
N HIS A 39 8.39 11.76 12.82
CA HIS A 39 7.82 11.20 11.58
C HIS A 39 6.84 10.04 11.72
N GLU A 40 5.54 10.39 11.74
CA GLU A 40 4.56 9.64 10.96
C GLU A 40 3.78 10.67 10.15
N THR A 41 4.25 10.90 8.92
CA THR A 41 3.43 11.40 7.82
C THR A 41 2.56 10.23 7.36
N PRO A 42 1.25 10.17 7.68
CA PRO A 42 0.43 9.00 7.35
C PRO A 42 -0.09 9.14 5.90
N ALA A 43 0.82 9.12 4.93
CA ALA A 43 0.47 9.16 3.50
C ALA A 43 1.58 8.69 2.54
N SER A 44 2.79 8.38 3.02
CA SER A 44 3.86 7.84 2.16
C SER A 44 4.01 6.32 2.28
N ASP A 45 3.85 5.76 3.48
CA ASP A 45 3.95 4.30 3.72
C ASP A 45 2.99 3.50 2.84
N ASP A 46 1.77 3.99 2.59
CA ASP A 46 0.73 3.22 1.89
C ASP A 46 1.00 2.99 0.39
N LEU A 47 1.83 3.81 -0.26
CA LEU A 47 2.13 3.69 -1.70
C LEU A 47 3.40 2.88 -1.99
N ASP A 48 4.31 2.80 -1.01
CA ASP A 48 5.53 1.99 -1.14
C ASP A 48 5.20 0.48 -1.12
N ASP A 49 4.04 0.11 -0.59
CA ASP A 49 3.52 -1.28 -0.58
C ASP A 49 2.65 -1.62 -1.80
N HIS A 50 2.41 -0.66 -2.70
CA HIS A 50 1.58 -0.86 -3.87
C HIS A 50 2.35 -1.57 -5.00
N LEU A 51 1.73 -2.61 -5.54
CA LEU A 51 2.22 -3.28 -6.73
C LEU A 51 1.74 -2.58 -7.99
N TRP A 52 2.65 -2.36 -8.92
CA TRP A 52 2.39 -1.77 -10.22
C TRP A 52 2.94 -2.61 -11.37
N MET A 53 2.34 -2.50 -12.55
CA MET A 53 2.81 -3.19 -13.74
C MET A 53 2.79 -2.29 -14.97
N HIS A 54 3.71 -2.54 -15.89
CA HIS A 54 3.78 -1.85 -17.17
C HIS A 54 3.25 -2.76 -18.28
N ASP A 55 2.25 -2.28 -19.02
CA ASP A 55 1.68 -2.96 -20.18
C ASP A 55 1.38 -1.95 -21.29
N ASP A 56 1.82 -2.23 -22.51
CA ASP A 56 1.63 -1.40 -23.71
C ASP A 56 1.98 0.10 -23.51
N GLY A 57 3.02 0.39 -22.72
CA GLY A 57 3.46 1.76 -22.41
C GLY A 57 2.58 2.48 -21.38
N ARG A 58 1.68 1.77 -20.71
CA ARG A 58 0.87 2.26 -19.60
C ARG A 58 1.26 1.59 -18.28
N ILE A 59 1.26 2.39 -17.22
CA ILE A 59 1.43 1.93 -15.85
C ILE A 59 0.05 1.66 -15.25
N TRP A 60 -0.09 0.50 -14.61
CA TRP A 60 -1.27 0.09 -13.89
C TRP A 60 -0.93 -0.10 -12.42
N ASP A 61 -1.61 0.65 -11.57
CA ASP A 61 -1.63 0.42 -10.13
C ASP A 61 -2.58 -0.73 -9.83
N LEU A 62 -2.07 -1.79 -9.20
CA LEU A 62 -2.85 -2.98 -8.86
C LEU A 62 -3.43 -2.91 -7.45
N GLY A 63 -2.83 -2.09 -6.58
CA GLY A 63 -3.14 -1.93 -5.17
C GLY A 63 -2.02 -2.48 -4.26
N PRO A 64 -2.23 -2.47 -2.94
CA PRO A 64 -1.23 -2.92 -1.97
C PRO A 64 -1.00 -4.43 -2.09
N ALA A 65 0.22 -4.88 -1.79
CA ALA A 65 0.51 -6.30 -1.62
C ALA A 65 -0.22 -6.84 -0.37
N GLU A 66 -0.72 -8.08 -0.45
CA GLU A 66 -1.57 -8.70 0.59
C GLU A 66 -1.02 -10.05 1.08
N VAL A 67 -0.03 -10.63 0.38
CA VAL A 67 0.53 -11.94 0.66
C VAL A 67 2.06 -11.85 0.72
N ASP A 68 2.63 -12.38 1.79
CA ASP A 68 4.07 -12.61 1.97
C ASP A 68 4.37 -14.05 1.50
N THR A 69 5.01 -14.19 0.34
CA THR A 69 5.26 -15.47 -0.34
C THR A 69 6.57 -16.09 0.10
N ASP A 70 7.57 -15.29 0.46
CA ASP A 70 8.90 -15.76 0.87
C ASP A 70 9.09 -15.81 2.41
N ASN A 71 8.09 -15.35 3.16
CA ASN A 71 8.02 -15.29 4.61
C ASN A 71 9.10 -14.39 5.24
N ASP A 72 9.42 -13.27 4.59
CA ASP A 72 10.36 -12.28 5.11
C ASP A 72 9.72 -11.31 6.13
N GLY A 73 8.37 -11.28 6.19
CA GLY A 73 7.59 -10.37 7.03
C GLY A 73 7.02 -9.16 6.31
N ILE A 74 7.30 -8.98 5.02
CA ILE A 74 6.73 -7.96 4.13
C ILE A 74 5.87 -8.64 3.07
N ASN A 75 4.72 -8.05 2.76
CA ASN A 75 3.86 -8.56 1.70
C ASN A 75 4.45 -8.21 0.33
N ASP A 76 4.56 -9.20 -0.54
CA ASP A 76 5.22 -9.11 -1.86
C ASP A 76 4.29 -9.48 -3.03
N SER A 77 3.09 -9.96 -2.72
CA SER A 77 2.19 -10.55 -3.70
C SER A 77 0.73 -10.10 -3.53
N LEU A 78 0.03 -10.00 -4.65
CA LEU A 78 -1.39 -9.67 -4.74
C LEU A 78 -2.14 -10.72 -5.56
N THR A 79 -3.32 -11.12 -5.08
CA THR A 79 -4.21 -12.02 -5.83
C THR A 79 -5.45 -11.27 -6.28
N ARG A 80 -5.73 -11.28 -7.59
CA ARG A 80 -6.95 -10.69 -8.17
C ARG A 80 -7.85 -11.77 -8.75
N ASN A 81 -9.08 -11.84 -8.27
CA ASN A 81 -10.10 -12.72 -8.83
C ASN A 81 -10.82 -12.06 -10.01
N GLY A 82 -11.08 -12.84 -11.06
CA GLY A 82 -11.83 -12.44 -12.24
C GLY A 82 -12.85 -13.50 -12.67
N PRO A 83 -13.69 -13.21 -13.68
CA PRO A 83 -14.66 -14.16 -14.20
C PRO A 83 -14.00 -15.41 -14.82
N ASP A 84 -12.78 -15.26 -15.31
CA ASP A 84 -12.02 -16.33 -15.96
C ASP A 84 -11.17 -17.16 -14.98
N GLY A 85 -11.09 -16.77 -13.70
CA GLY A 85 -10.26 -17.44 -12.70
C GLY A 85 -9.61 -16.46 -11.70
N PHE A 86 -8.33 -16.64 -11.42
CA PHE A 86 -7.56 -15.69 -10.60
C PHE A 86 -6.14 -15.49 -11.12
N THR A 87 -5.60 -14.31 -10.86
CA THR A 87 -4.25 -13.92 -11.25
C THR A 87 -3.47 -13.55 -10.00
N VAL A 88 -2.27 -14.09 -9.87
CA VAL A 88 -1.30 -13.77 -8.82
C VAL A 88 -0.23 -12.89 -9.44
N TYR A 89 0.04 -11.76 -8.80
CA TYR A 89 1.12 -10.83 -9.11
C TYR A 89 2.13 -10.90 -7.96
N THR A 90 3.41 -11.01 -8.29
CA THR A 90 4.50 -11.11 -7.32
C THR A 90 5.63 -10.17 -7.72
N ASP A 91 6.08 -9.36 -6.77
CA ASP A 91 7.31 -8.57 -6.79
C ASP A 91 8.36 -9.33 -5.95
N SER A 92 9.51 -9.67 -6.53
CA SER A 92 10.54 -10.46 -5.81
C SER A 92 11.71 -9.62 -5.31
N ASP A 93 11.91 -8.41 -5.85
CA ASP A 93 13.02 -7.54 -5.49
C ASP A 93 12.61 -6.29 -4.69
N ARG A 94 11.30 -6.13 -4.45
CA ARG A 94 10.67 -5.11 -3.61
C ARG A 94 10.88 -3.69 -4.15
N ASP A 95 10.82 -3.54 -5.46
CA ASP A 95 10.81 -2.24 -6.11
C ASP A 95 9.38 -1.72 -6.41
N GLY A 96 8.36 -2.52 -6.06
CA GLY A 96 6.95 -2.30 -6.32
C GLY A 96 6.50 -2.77 -7.72
N GLN A 97 7.44 -3.09 -8.61
CA GLN A 97 7.14 -3.63 -9.93
C GLN A 97 6.81 -5.11 -9.83
N VAL A 98 5.75 -5.53 -10.52
CA VAL A 98 5.50 -6.95 -10.65
C VAL A 98 6.55 -7.61 -11.55
N ASP A 99 7.29 -8.57 -10.98
CA ASP A 99 8.24 -9.41 -11.69
C ASP A 99 7.59 -10.66 -12.29
N LYS A 100 6.53 -11.16 -11.68
CA LYS A 100 5.92 -12.43 -12.06
C LYS A 100 4.41 -12.38 -12.01
N ILE A 101 3.80 -12.88 -13.08
CA ILE A 101 2.35 -13.04 -13.20
C ILE A 101 2.05 -14.52 -13.37
N THR A 102 1.12 -15.03 -12.56
CA THR A 102 0.59 -16.39 -12.72
C THR A 102 -0.92 -16.33 -12.80
N GLU A 103 -1.46 -16.72 -13.95
CA GLU A 103 -2.89 -16.80 -14.21
C GLU A 103 -3.35 -18.24 -14.07
N ILE A 104 -4.44 -18.45 -13.32
CA ILE A 104 -5.10 -19.74 -13.18
C ILE A 104 -6.56 -19.58 -13.60
N GLY A 105 -6.90 -20.26 -14.69
CA GLY A 105 -8.25 -20.34 -15.24
C GLY A 105 -9.18 -21.19 -14.40
N ALA A 106 -10.47 -20.87 -14.43
CA ALA A 106 -11.52 -21.64 -13.74
C ALA A 106 -11.66 -23.10 -14.25
N ASP A 107 -11.15 -23.37 -15.45
CA ASP A 107 -11.10 -24.71 -16.06
C ASP A 107 -9.82 -25.49 -15.71
N GLY A 108 -8.98 -24.93 -14.84
CA GLY A 108 -7.70 -25.49 -14.42
C GLY A 108 -6.56 -25.22 -15.38
N GLU A 109 -6.73 -24.42 -16.45
CA GLU A 109 -5.57 -23.97 -17.23
C GLU A 109 -4.73 -23.01 -16.39
N PHE A 110 -3.39 -23.09 -16.49
CA PHE A 110 -2.51 -22.09 -15.90
C PHE A 110 -1.54 -21.55 -16.93
N ARG A 111 -1.15 -20.29 -16.74
CA ARG A 111 -0.13 -19.60 -17.52
C ARG A 111 0.73 -18.77 -16.58
N SER A 112 2.03 -18.71 -16.85
CA SER A 112 2.94 -17.83 -16.11
C SER A 112 3.80 -17.02 -17.06
N ALA A 113 4.09 -15.80 -16.64
CA ALA A 113 5.02 -14.89 -17.29
C ALA A 113 5.94 -14.25 -16.24
N VAL A 114 7.18 -13.99 -16.63
CA VAL A 114 8.20 -13.32 -15.82
C VAL A 114 8.69 -12.10 -16.58
N LEU A 115 8.80 -10.97 -15.91
CA LEU A 115 9.36 -9.75 -16.46
C LEU A 115 10.87 -9.91 -16.61
N ASP A 116 11.38 -9.62 -17.79
CA ASP A 116 12.81 -9.47 -18.01
C ASP A 116 13.22 -8.05 -17.61
N PRO A 117 14.00 -7.85 -16.53
CA PRO A 117 14.33 -6.51 -16.04
C PRO A 117 15.27 -5.75 -16.99
N ASP A 118 16.03 -6.46 -17.83
CA ASP A 118 16.94 -5.86 -18.80
C ASP A 118 16.19 -5.23 -19.99
N THR A 119 15.10 -5.86 -20.45
CA THR A 119 14.33 -5.44 -21.63
C THR A 119 12.96 -4.85 -21.30
N GLY A 120 12.45 -5.06 -20.09
CA GLY A 120 11.08 -4.72 -19.68
C GLY A 120 10.02 -5.53 -20.44
N GLN A 121 10.38 -6.70 -20.97
CA GLN A 121 9.46 -7.56 -21.73
C GLN A 121 9.02 -8.75 -20.88
N TRP A 122 7.75 -9.13 -21.02
CA TRP A 122 7.22 -10.33 -20.38
C TRP A 122 7.64 -11.59 -21.15
N ILE A 123 8.37 -12.48 -20.48
CA ILE A 123 8.77 -13.79 -20.98
C ILE A 123 7.80 -14.84 -20.44
N SER A 124 7.15 -15.61 -21.33
CA SER A 124 6.29 -16.72 -20.90
C SER A 124 7.13 -17.80 -20.21
N GLY A 125 6.84 -18.05 -18.92
CA GLY A 125 7.54 -19.05 -18.11
C GLY A 125 7.02 -20.47 -18.35
N GLY A 126 5.70 -20.64 -18.40
CA GLY A 126 5.08 -21.95 -18.60
C GLY A 126 3.57 -21.89 -18.75
N SER A 127 2.98 -22.94 -19.31
CA SER A 127 1.53 -23.10 -19.35
C SER A 127 1.15 -24.58 -19.27
N GLY A 128 -0.06 -24.87 -18.79
CA GLY A 128 -0.54 -26.24 -18.67
C GLY A 128 -1.93 -26.34 -18.07
N ARG A 129 -2.31 -27.54 -17.61
CA ARG A 129 -3.54 -27.79 -16.84
C ARG A 129 -3.21 -28.40 -15.49
N ILE A 130 -3.87 -27.90 -14.45
CA ILE A 130 -3.93 -28.45 -13.11
C ILE A 130 -5.27 -29.20 -12.97
N GLY A 131 -5.18 -30.51 -12.72
CA GLY A 131 -6.32 -31.43 -12.63
C GLY A 131 -5.94 -32.76 -12.01
#